data_AF-A0AAD2HDP9-F1
#
_entry.id   AF-A0AAD2HDP9-F1
#
_cell.length_a   1.000
_cell.length_b   1.000
_cell.length_c   1.000
_cell.angle_alpha   90.00
_cell.angle_beta   90.00
_cell.angle_gamma   90.00
#
_symmetry.space_group_name_H-M   'P 1'
#
loop_
_entity.id
_entity.type
_entity.pdbx_description
1 polymer ?
#
loop_
_entity_poly.entity_id
_entity_poly.type
_entity_poly.pdbx_seq_one_letter_code
_entity_poly.pdbx_strand_id
1 'polypeptide(L)'
;MAGSRFAHVRNFELPDPLLPGTYMVLRLDGHSFHRFSDEHGFTKPNDLRALELMDHAARDLMDQHADTVLAFGESDEMSVSFLLRKSASLYNRRQAKILSTLTSFFTSSYVFHWTTYFPDTPLKYPPSFDGRIVLYPSEAQIRDYFSWRQTDTHINNLYNTAFWALVQQGGETTTQAHATLKGTLSKQKHEILFSRFQINYNALDARFRKGSVLVREEIPSAEADTLGRVKPGKSKTRTRIVTLHCDIIQDQFWNERPQLLGC
;
A
#
# COMPACT_ATOMS: atom_id res chain seq x y z
N MET A 1 -46.48 -10.15 13.06
CA MET A 1 -45.09 -9.74 12.77
C MET A 1 -44.95 -9.47 11.27
N ALA A 2 -44.91 -8.20 10.84
CA ALA A 2 -44.90 -7.82 9.42
C ALA A 2 -43.62 -8.20 8.66
N GLY A 3 -42.51 -8.47 9.37
CA GLY A 3 -41.21 -8.79 8.76
C GLY A 3 -41.05 -10.24 8.28
N SER A 4 -41.91 -11.19 8.68
CA SER A 4 -41.74 -12.60 8.32
C SER A 4 -42.09 -12.89 6.85
N ARG A 5 -43.03 -12.14 6.26
CA ARG A 5 -43.47 -12.32 4.86
C ARG A 5 -42.31 -12.17 3.87
N PHE A 6 -41.36 -11.28 4.16
CA PHE A 6 -40.22 -10.97 3.29
C PHE A 6 -38.91 -11.60 3.75
N ALA A 7 -38.87 -12.29 4.90
CA ALA A 7 -37.63 -12.82 5.46
C ALA A 7 -36.94 -13.87 4.56
N HIS A 8 -37.68 -14.53 3.66
CA HIS A 8 -37.16 -15.52 2.72
C HIS A 8 -36.07 -14.97 1.78
N VAL A 9 -36.04 -13.65 1.52
CA VAL A 9 -35.03 -13.03 0.64
C VAL A 9 -33.62 -13.09 1.22
N ARG A 10 -33.48 -13.21 2.55
CA ARG A 10 -32.17 -13.36 3.21
C ARG A 10 -31.47 -14.67 2.85
N ASN A 11 -32.22 -15.69 2.45
CA ASN A 11 -31.64 -16.99 2.08
C ASN A 11 -30.90 -16.94 0.73
N PHE A 12 -31.05 -15.85 -0.05
CA PHE A 12 -30.29 -15.64 -1.27
C PHE A 12 -28.89 -15.03 -1.00
N GLU A 13 -28.61 -14.57 0.23
CA GLU A 13 -27.26 -14.13 0.60
C GLU A 13 -26.33 -15.35 0.67
N LEU A 14 -25.35 -15.39 -0.22
CA LEU A 14 -24.35 -16.46 -0.21
C LEU A 14 -23.34 -16.24 0.93
N PRO A 15 -23.06 -17.27 1.74
CA PRO A 15 -22.00 -17.17 2.74
C PRO A 15 -20.63 -17.15 2.06
N ASP A 16 -19.78 -16.23 2.50
CA ASP A 16 -18.46 -15.96 1.93
C ASP A 16 -17.31 -16.08 2.98
N PRO A 17 -17.19 -17.21 3.70
CA PRO A 17 -16.15 -17.38 4.71
C PRO A 17 -14.78 -17.67 4.07
N LEU A 18 -13.76 -16.94 4.49
CA LEU A 18 -12.37 -17.20 4.11
C LEU A 18 -11.78 -18.36 4.93
N LEU A 19 -10.96 -19.19 4.28
CA LEU A 19 -10.37 -20.39 4.88
C LEU A 19 -9.64 -20.09 6.20
N PRO A 20 -9.92 -20.77 7.32
CA PRO A 20 -9.20 -20.57 8.58
C PRO A 20 -7.74 -21.01 8.50
N GLY A 21 -6.86 -20.37 9.30
CA GLY A 21 -5.45 -20.74 9.37
C GLY A 21 -4.59 -20.26 8.19
N THR A 22 -5.15 -19.48 7.26
CA THR A 22 -4.42 -18.85 6.16
C THR A 22 -4.21 -17.36 6.39
N TYR A 23 -3.10 -16.86 5.86
CA TYR A 23 -2.84 -15.42 5.76
C TYR A 23 -3.81 -14.79 4.78
N MET A 24 -4.27 -13.58 5.10
CA MET A 24 -5.13 -12.80 4.20
C MET A 24 -4.34 -11.58 3.76
N VAL A 25 -4.20 -11.42 2.45
CA VAL A 25 -3.64 -10.21 1.86
C VAL A 25 -4.78 -9.44 1.23
N LEU A 26 -5.11 -8.28 1.80
CA LEU A 26 -6.00 -7.31 1.19
C LEU A 26 -5.17 -6.38 0.33
N ARG A 27 -5.41 -6.34 -0.97
CA ARG A 27 -4.86 -5.30 -1.85
C ARG A 27 -5.93 -4.30 -2.19
N LEU A 28 -5.63 -3.03 -1.99
CA LEU A 28 -6.42 -1.89 -2.48
C LEU A 28 -5.69 -1.28 -3.67
N ASP A 29 -6.40 -1.01 -4.77
CA ASP A 29 -5.86 -0.42 -5.99
C ASP A 29 -6.68 0.83 -6.36
N GLY A 30 -6.03 1.94 -6.71
CA GLY A 30 -6.71 3.18 -7.09
C GLY A 30 -7.47 3.04 -8.43
N HIS A 31 -8.77 3.33 -8.43
CA HIS A 31 -9.57 3.21 -9.66
C HIS A 31 -9.30 4.38 -10.61
N SER A 32 -8.78 4.07 -11.80
CA SER A 32 -8.45 5.04 -12.86
C SER A 32 -7.56 6.19 -12.36
N PHE A 33 -6.55 5.86 -11.55
CA PHE A 33 -5.71 6.87 -10.89
C PHE A 33 -4.86 7.72 -11.85
N HIS A 34 -4.61 7.26 -13.08
CA HIS A 34 -4.01 8.09 -14.13
C HIS A 34 -4.81 9.38 -14.35
N ARG A 35 -6.12 9.27 -14.56
CA ARG A 35 -7.02 10.41 -14.73
C ARG A 35 -7.04 11.30 -13.48
N PHE A 36 -7.02 10.67 -12.29
CA PHE A 36 -7.01 11.40 -11.02
C PHE A 36 -5.75 12.25 -10.87
N SER A 37 -4.59 11.66 -11.17
CA SER A 37 -3.31 12.34 -11.08
C SER A 37 -3.18 13.50 -12.07
N ASP A 38 -3.76 13.37 -13.26
CA ASP A 38 -3.72 14.41 -14.29
C ASP A 38 -4.67 15.56 -13.94
N GLU A 39 -5.89 15.26 -13.49
CA GLU A 39 -6.86 16.28 -13.08
C GLU A 39 -6.41 17.04 -11.83
N HIS A 40 -5.69 16.41 -10.90
CA HIS A 40 -5.19 17.05 -9.68
C HIS A 40 -3.75 17.59 -9.80
N GLY A 41 -3.15 17.53 -11.00
CA GLY A 41 -1.85 18.16 -11.28
C GLY A 41 -0.69 17.54 -10.50
N PHE A 42 -0.65 16.21 -10.41
CA PHE A 42 0.39 15.50 -9.67
C PHE A 42 1.75 15.65 -10.35
N THR A 43 2.80 15.80 -9.56
CA THR A 43 4.16 15.83 -10.11
C THR A 43 4.52 14.45 -10.67
N LYS A 44 5.06 14.44 -11.88
CA LYS A 44 5.50 13.21 -12.56
C LYS A 44 7.03 13.15 -12.55
N PRO A 45 7.65 11.97 -12.31
CA PRO A 45 7.04 10.64 -12.26
C PRO A 45 6.33 10.28 -10.95
N ASN A 46 6.73 10.87 -9.83
CA ASN A 46 6.18 10.57 -8.51
C ASN A 46 5.83 11.87 -7.76
N ASP A 47 4.69 11.90 -7.06
CA ASP A 47 4.28 13.02 -6.22
C ASP A 47 4.39 12.63 -4.75
N LEU A 48 5.32 13.28 -4.02
CA LEU A 48 5.57 13.01 -2.61
C LEU A 48 4.32 13.20 -1.76
N ARG A 49 3.50 14.22 -2.05
CA ARG A 49 2.30 14.53 -1.25
C ARG A 49 1.27 13.41 -1.38
N ALA A 50 1.11 12.88 -2.60
CA ALA A 50 0.21 11.77 -2.86
C ALA A 50 0.66 10.50 -2.14
N LEU A 51 1.97 10.21 -2.15
CA LEU A 51 2.52 9.04 -1.47
C LEU A 51 2.41 9.16 0.05
N GLU A 52 2.67 10.34 0.61
CA GLU A 52 2.53 10.56 2.05
C GLU A 52 1.08 10.48 2.51
N LEU A 53 0.14 10.96 1.69
CA LEU A 53 -1.29 10.80 1.96
C LEU A 53 -1.70 9.32 1.94
N MET A 54 -1.20 8.53 0.99
CA MET A 54 -1.41 7.09 0.94
C MET A 54 -0.82 6.38 2.17
N ASP A 55 0.40 6.74 2.56
CA ASP A 55 1.06 6.20 3.75
C ASP A 55 0.29 6.56 5.04
N HIS A 56 -0.26 7.77 5.11
CA HIS A 56 -1.10 8.18 6.24
C HIS A 56 -2.40 7.37 6.29
N ALA A 57 -3.11 7.24 5.17
CA ALA A 57 -4.34 6.45 5.10
C ALA A 57 -4.09 4.96 5.43
N ALA A 58 -2.95 4.41 4.98
CA ALA A 58 -2.54 3.06 5.32
C ALA A 58 -2.24 2.90 6.81
N ARG A 59 -1.58 3.91 7.42
CA ARG A 59 -1.30 3.94 8.85
C ARG A 59 -2.58 3.99 9.67
N ASP A 60 -3.54 4.85 9.31
CA ASP A 60 -4.82 4.94 10.02
C ASP A 60 -5.58 3.61 9.99
N LEU A 61 -5.60 2.95 8.83
CA LEU A 61 -6.25 1.64 8.67
C LEU A 61 -5.57 0.60 9.55
N MET A 62 -4.24 0.56 9.53
CA MET A 62 -3.48 -0.32 10.42
C MET A 62 -3.79 0.00 11.88
N ASP A 63 -3.82 1.26 12.31
CA ASP A 63 -4.09 1.64 13.69
C ASP A 63 -5.48 1.21 14.17
N GLN A 64 -6.51 1.34 13.33
CA GLN A 64 -7.85 0.84 13.64
C GLN A 64 -7.93 -0.69 13.64
N HIS A 65 -7.19 -1.34 12.73
CA HIS A 65 -7.21 -2.79 12.56
C HIS A 65 -5.92 -3.43 13.09
N ALA A 66 -5.92 -3.73 14.38
CA ALA A 66 -4.78 -4.33 15.09
C ALA A 66 -4.30 -5.67 14.50
N ASP A 67 -5.15 -6.37 13.72
CA ASP A 67 -4.84 -7.63 13.04
C ASP A 67 -3.98 -7.48 11.79
N THR A 68 -3.84 -6.25 11.29
CA THR A 68 -2.95 -5.91 10.19
C THR A 68 -1.53 -5.72 10.73
N VAL A 69 -0.61 -6.55 10.23
CA VAL A 69 0.79 -6.61 10.70
C VAL A 69 1.76 -5.87 9.79
N LEU A 70 1.48 -5.86 8.49
CA LEU A 70 2.33 -5.28 7.46
C LEU A 70 1.43 -4.62 6.42
N ALA A 71 1.82 -3.45 5.93
CA ALA A 71 1.30 -2.88 4.70
C ALA A 71 2.45 -2.53 3.75
N PHE A 72 2.22 -2.69 2.46
CA PHE A 72 3.15 -2.30 1.41
C PHE A 72 2.43 -1.40 0.42
N GLY A 73 2.88 -0.15 0.32
CA GLY A 73 2.37 0.85 -0.62
C GLY A 73 3.26 0.99 -1.84
N GLU A 74 2.62 1.03 -3.01
CA GLU A 74 3.25 1.25 -4.31
C GLU A 74 2.69 2.48 -5.01
N SER A 75 3.59 3.23 -5.64
CA SER A 75 3.39 4.61 -6.05
C SER A 75 2.69 4.81 -7.39
N ASP A 76 2.75 3.87 -8.33
CA ASP A 76 2.23 4.10 -9.70
C ASP A 76 0.75 3.74 -9.84
N GLU A 77 0.29 2.67 -9.19
CA GLU A 77 -1.10 2.21 -9.13
C GLU A 77 -1.86 2.79 -7.93
N MET A 78 -1.17 3.54 -7.05
CA MET A 78 -1.67 3.90 -5.71
C MET A 78 -2.26 2.67 -5.02
N SER A 79 -1.48 1.59 -5.03
CA SER A 79 -1.90 0.33 -4.46
C SER A 79 -1.31 0.15 -3.06
N VAL A 80 -2.09 -0.42 -2.15
CA VAL A 80 -1.63 -0.79 -0.81
C VAL A 80 -2.05 -2.21 -0.50
N SER A 81 -1.08 -3.07 -0.22
CA SER A 81 -1.29 -4.45 0.20
C SER A 81 -1.13 -4.59 1.71
N PHE A 82 -2.19 -4.97 2.40
CA PHE A 82 -2.24 -5.22 3.83
C PHE A 82 -2.18 -6.71 4.12
N LEU A 83 -1.25 -7.14 4.97
CA LEU A 83 -1.18 -8.49 5.52
C LEU A 83 -1.92 -8.57 6.85
N LEU A 84 -2.91 -9.44 6.92
CA LEU A 84 -3.60 -9.81 8.16
C LEU A 84 -3.09 -11.15 8.66
N ARG A 85 -3.00 -11.29 9.99
CA ARG A 85 -2.56 -12.53 10.66
C ARG A 85 -3.45 -13.72 10.31
N LYS A 86 -2.88 -14.93 10.28
CA LYS A 86 -3.62 -16.18 10.06
C LYS A 86 -4.67 -16.45 11.15
N SER A 87 -4.41 -16.00 12.37
CA SER A 87 -5.31 -16.10 13.53
C SER A 87 -6.43 -15.04 13.55
N ALA A 88 -6.41 -14.09 12.62
CA ALA A 88 -7.42 -13.02 12.59
C ALA A 88 -8.82 -13.59 12.34
N SER A 89 -9.73 -13.31 13.27
CA SER A 89 -11.15 -13.69 13.21
C SER A 89 -12.05 -12.50 12.85
N LEU A 90 -11.47 -11.44 12.27
CA LEU A 90 -12.14 -10.20 11.91
C LEU A 90 -13.43 -10.48 11.12
N TYR A 91 -14.56 -9.98 11.62
CA TYR A 91 -15.90 -10.18 11.04
C TYR A 91 -16.27 -11.64 10.73
N ASN A 92 -15.81 -12.60 11.54
CA ASN A 92 -15.96 -14.05 11.29
C ASN A 92 -15.38 -14.48 9.93
N ARG A 93 -14.33 -13.80 9.46
CA ARG A 93 -13.66 -14.06 8.19
C ARG A 93 -14.58 -13.93 6.96
N ARG A 94 -15.63 -13.12 7.04
CA ARG A 94 -16.51 -12.83 5.89
C ARG A 94 -15.81 -11.90 4.91
N GLN A 95 -15.54 -12.39 3.70
CA GLN A 95 -14.79 -11.68 2.68
C GLN A 95 -15.37 -10.31 2.36
N ALA A 96 -16.66 -10.23 2.04
CA ALA A 96 -17.35 -9.01 1.65
C ALA A 96 -17.36 -7.97 2.77
N LYS A 97 -17.49 -8.39 4.04
CA LYS A 97 -17.43 -7.46 5.18
C LYS A 97 -16.04 -6.89 5.38
N ILE A 98 -15.01 -7.74 5.36
CA ILE A 98 -13.63 -7.29 5.50
C ILE A 98 -13.28 -6.35 4.36
N LEU A 99 -13.57 -6.75 3.13
CA LEU A 99 -13.28 -5.99 1.92
C LEU A 99 -13.96 -4.62 1.94
N SER A 100 -15.30 -4.58 2.05
CA SER A 100 -16.06 -3.33 2.02
C SER A 100 -15.69 -2.39 3.17
N THR A 101 -15.46 -2.91 4.38
CA THR A 101 -15.12 -2.08 5.54
C THR A 101 -13.73 -1.48 5.41
N LEU A 102 -12.73 -2.28 5.01
CA LEU A 102 -11.35 -1.81 4.88
C LEU A 102 -11.20 -0.85 3.69
N THR A 103 -11.80 -1.16 2.54
CA THR A 103 -11.79 -0.26 1.37
C THR A 103 -12.51 1.07 1.66
N SER A 104 -13.68 1.02 2.31
CA SER A 104 -14.41 2.25 2.66
C SER A 104 -13.67 3.10 3.69
N PHE A 105 -13.05 2.47 4.70
CA PHE A 105 -12.25 3.17 5.69
C PHE A 105 -11.03 3.84 5.05
N PHE A 106 -10.29 3.12 4.20
CA PHE A 106 -9.14 3.66 3.47
C PHE A 106 -9.52 4.86 2.61
N THR A 107 -10.58 4.73 1.81
CA THR A 107 -11.09 5.81 0.94
C THR A 107 -11.51 7.03 1.76
N SER A 108 -12.18 6.79 2.90
CA SER A 108 -12.60 7.87 3.81
C SER A 108 -11.40 8.58 4.43
N SER A 109 -10.37 7.85 4.87
CA SER A 109 -9.13 8.44 5.41
C SER A 109 -8.41 9.26 4.35
N TYR A 110 -8.35 8.76 3.11
CA TYR A 110 -7.73 9.47 2.00
C TYR A 110 -8.40 10.83 1.74
N VAL A 111 -9.74 10.87 1.71
CA VAL A 111 -10.49 12.12 1.54
C VAL A 111 -10.37 13.02 2.77
N PHE A 112 -10.42 12.45 3.98
CA PHE A 112 -10.34 13.19 5.23
C PHE A 112 -9.00 13.92 5.38
N HIS A 113 -7.90 13.25 5.05
CA HIS A 113 -6.55 13.80 5.14
C HIS A 113 -6.09 14.56 3.89
N TRP A 114 -6.87 14.54 2.81
CA TRP A 114 -6.52 15.22 1.55
C TRP A 114 -6.09 16.67 1.77
N THR A 115 -6.89 17.44 2.51
CA THR A 115 -6.62 18.87 2.76
C THR A 115 -5.35 19.14 3.57
N THR A 116 -4.85 18.14 4.30
CA THR A 116 -3.59 18.26 5.06
C THR A 116 -2.38 18.20 4.14
N TYR A 117 -2.44 17.37 3.09
CA TYR A 117 -1.34 17.17 2.14
C TYR A 117 -1.46 18.03 0.87
N PHE A 118 -2.70 18.40 0.52
CA PHE A 118 -3.05 19.24 -0.63
C PHE A 118 -3.85 20.46 -0.17
N PRO A 119 -3.21 21.43 0.53
CA PRO A 119 -3.90 22.64 0.98
C PRO A 119 -4.36 23.52 -0.19
N ASP A 120 -3.57 23.56 -1.28
CA ASP A 120 -3.81 24.44 -2.43
C ASP A 120 -4.66 23.79 -3.53
N THR A 121 -4.84 22.47 -3.49
CA THR A 121 -5.55 21.72 -4.53
C THR A 121 -6.82 21.10 -3.95
N PRO A 122 -7.99 21.73 -4.15
CA PRO A 122 -9.25 21.13 -3.70
C PRO A 122 -9.51 19.83 -4.45
N LEU A 123 -10.12 18.87 -3.76
CA LEU A 123 -10.52 17.61 -4.35
C LEU A 123 -11.63 17.86 -5.38
N LYS A 124 -11.37 17.57 -6.66
CA LYS A 124 -12.32 17.83 -7.75
C LYS A 124 -13.44 16.80 -7.79
N TYR A 125 -13.12 15.54 -7.52
CA TYR A 125 -14.06 14.44 -7.48
C TYR A 125 -13.61 13.37 -6.48
N PRO A 126 -14.54 12.59 -5.88
CA PRO A 126 -14.19 11.58 -4.90
C PRO A 126 -13.38 10.44 -5.54
N PRO A 127 -12.23 10.06 -4.96
CA PRO A 127 -11.49 8.90 -5.41
C PRO A 127 -12.25 7.61 -5.09
N SER A 128 -11.97 6.57 -5.86
CA SER A 128 -12.50 5.23 -5.63
C SER A 128 -11.34 4.24 -5.62
N PHE A 129 -11.44 3.22 -4.78
CA PHE A 129 -10.45 2.15 -4.68
C PHE A 129 -11.13 0.80 -4.92
N ASP A 130 -10.54 0.00 -5.79
CA ASP A 130 -10.85 -1.42 -5.89
C ASP A 130 -10.14 -2.16 -4.75
N GLY A 131 -10.73 -3.25 -4.28
CA GLY A 131 -10.16 -4.06 -3.22
C GLY A 131 -10.32 -5.54 -3.53
N ARG A 132 -9.28 -6.32 -3.27
CA ARG A 132 -9.31 -7.78 -3.38
C ARG A 132 -8.62 -8.45 -2.22
N ILE A 133 -9.16 -9.58 -1.77
CA ILE A 133 -8.56 -10.41 -0.73
C ILE A 133 -8.04 -11.68 -1.37
N VAL A 134 -6.78 -11.99 -1.12
CA VAL A 134 -6.11 -13.22 -1.56
C VAL A 134 -5.65 -14.00 -0.34
N LEU A 135 -5.87 -15.31 -0.36
CA LEU A 135 -5.48 -16.21 0.73
C LEU A 135 -4.18 -16.91 0.39
N TYR A 136 -3.25 -16.89 1.35
CA TYR A 136 -1.98 -17.59 1.23
C TYR A 136 -1.81 -18.55 2.41
N PRO A 137 -1.66 -19.87 2.16
CA PRO A 137 -1.48 -20.85 3.22
C PRO A 137 -0.10 -20.84 3.88
N SER A 138 0.96 -20.39 3.21
CA SER A 138 2.33 -20.45 3.74
C SER A 138 3.03 -19.10 3.82
N GLU A 139 3.98 -18.99 4.74
CA GLU A 139 4.83 -17.81 4.92
C GLU A 139 5.71 -17.54 3.70
N ALA A 140 6.19 -18.60 3.04
CA ALA A 140 6.97 -18.48 1.81
C ALA A 140 6.18 -17.73 0.72
N GLN A 141 4.90 -18.05 0.52
CA GLN A 141 4.07 -17.39 -0.48
C GLN A 141 3.79 -15.92 -0.14
N ILE A 142 3.69 -15.59 1.15
CA ILE A 142 3.58 -14.20 1.59
C ILE A 142 4.84 -13.42 1.23
N ARG A 143 6.01 -14.00 1.50
CA ARG A 143 7.29 -13.38 1.15
C ARG A 143 7.43 -13.21 -0.36
N ASP A 144 7.06 -14.22 -1.13
CA ASP A 144 7.06 -14.17 -2.60
C ASP A 144 6.12 -13.08 -3.13
N TYR A 145 4.92 -12.94 -2.53
CA TYR A 145 3.96 -11.91 -2.89
C TYR A 145 4.51 -10.50 -2.68
N PHE A 146 5.08 -10.21 -1.50
CA PHE A 146 5.65 -8.89 -1.22
C PHE A 146 6.91 -8.62 -2.03
N SER A 147 7.73 -9.65 -2.28
CA SER A 147 8.91 -9.55 -3.16
C SER A 147 8.51 -9.25 -4.60
N TRP A 148 7.43 -9.89 -5.08
CA TRP A 148 6.86 -9.64 -6.39
C TRP A 148 6.39 -8.18 -6.52
N ARG A 149 5.64 -7.65 -5.54
CA ARG A 149 5.20 -6.25 -5.56
C ARG A 149 6.36 -5.26 -5.49
N GLN A 150 7.36 -5.50 -4.66
CA GLN A 150 8.52 -4.60 -4.62
C GLN A 150 9.33 -4.63 -5.93
N THR A 151 9.42 -5.79 -6.58
CA THR A 151 10.08 -5.92 -7.89
C THR A 151 9.30 -5.16 -8.96
N ASP A 152 7.97 -5.25 -8.95
CA ASP A 152 7.07 -4.51 -9.84
C ASP A 152 7.27 -2.99 -9.69
N THR A 153 7.28 -2.49 -8.45
CA THR A 153 7.55 -1.08 -8.14
C THR A 153 8.91 -0.63 -8.67
N HIS A 154 9.94 -1.46 -8.54
CA HIS A 154 11.27 -1.13 -9.05
C HIS A 154 11.28 -1.00 -10.59
N ILE A 155 10.62 -1.93 -11.28
CA ILE A 155 10.52 -1.95 -12.75
C ILE A 155 9.73 -0.75 -13.24
N ASN A 156 8.56 -0.49 -12.65
CA ASN A 156 7.67 0.59 -13.04
C ASN A 156 8.25 1.96 -12.71
N ASN A 157 8.88 2.13 -11.54
CA ASN A 157 9.54 3.39 -11.20
C ASN A 157 10.72 3.69 -12.14
N LEU A 158 11.54 2.69 -12.50
CA LEU A 158 12.61 2.87 -13.47
C LEU A 158 12.07 3.26 -14.86
N TYR A 159 11.00 2.60 -15.29
CA TYR A 159 10.32 2.92 -16.55
C TYR A 159 9.76 4.35 -16.53
N ASN A 160 8.97 4.69 -15.52
CA ASN A 160 8.32 5.99 -15.38
C ASN A 160 9.34 7.13 -15.23
N THR A 161 10.43 6.91 -14.49
CA THR A 161 11.50 7.91 -14.37
C THR A 161 12.16 8.17 -15.71
N ALA A 162 12.51 7.13 -16.47
CA ALA A 162 13.08 7.29 -17.81
C ALA A 162 12.09 7.94 -18.78
N PHE A 163 10.82 7.53 -18.73
CA PHE A 163 9.76 8.06 -19.58
C PHE A 163 9.55 9.56 -19.36
N TRP A 164 9.37 9.98 -18.11
CA TRP A 164 9.14 11.39 -17.79
C TRP A 164 10.40 12.25 -17.98
N ALA A 165 11.60 11.70 -17.81
CA ALA A 165 12.82 12.41 -18.18
C ALA A 165 12.88 12.69 -19.69
N LEU A 166 12.54 11.71 -20.54
CA LEU A 166 12.46 11.89 -22.00
C LEU A 166 11.41 12.93 -22.40
N VAL A 167 10.25 12.93 -21.75
CA VAL A 167 9.17 13.87 -22.06
C VAL A 167 9.48 15.29 -21.57
N GLN A 168 9.89 15.44 -20.31
CA GLN A 168 10.07 16.76 -19.69
C GLN A 168 11.41 17.42 -20.03
N GLN A 169 12.51 16.66 -20.03
CA GLN A 169 13.85 17.19 -20.30
C GLN A 169 14.28 16.96 -21.75
N GLY A 170 13.88 15.82 -22.34
CA GLY A 170 14.19 15.50 -23.73
C GLY A 170 13.26 16.17 -24.75
N GLY A 171 12.12 16.73 -24.31
CA GLY A 171 11.12 17.33 -25.18
C GLY A 171 10.44 16.35 -26.13
N GLU A 172 10.56 15.04 -25.87
CA GLU A 172 9.91 14.00 -26.67
C GLU A 172 8.39 13.97 -26.38
N THR A 173 7.60 13.63 -27.40
CA THR A 173 6.18 13.32 -27.18
C THR A 173 6.02 12.02 -26.40
N THR A 174 4.90 11.82 -25.72
CA THR A 174 4.60 10.59 -24.98
C THR A 174 4.70 9.33 -25.86
N THR A 175 4.27 9.40 -27.12
CA THR A 175 4.38 8.31 -28.09
C THR A 175 5.83 7.99 -28.45
N GLN A 176 6.66 9.03 -28.63
CA GLN A 176 8.09 8.85 -28.92
C GLN A 176 8.83 8.26 -27.73
N ALA A 177 8.58 8.76 -26.52
CA ALA A 177 9.19 8.22 -25.30
C ALA A 177 8.82 6.74 -25.09
N HIS A 178 7.56 6.36 -25.35
CA HIS A 178 7.14 4.95 -25.32
C HIS A 178 7.86 4.11 -26.38
N ALA A 179 8.02 4.62 -27.61
CA ALA A 179 8.73 3.92 -28.68
C ALA A 179 10.22 3.73 -28.34
N THR A 180 10.87 4.75 -27.78
CA THR A 180 12.27 4.72 -27.34
C THR A 180 12.49 3.71 -26.22
N LEU A 181 11.54 3.59 -25.28
CA LEU A 181 11.65 2.66 -24.16
C LEU A 181 11.16 1.24 -24.49
N LYS A 182 10.47 1.04 -25.61
CA LYS A 182 9.94 -0.26 -26.02
C LYS A 182 11.08 -1.23 -26.33
N GLY A 183 11.08 -2.38 -25.64
CA GLY A 183 12.12 -3.42 -25.82
C GLY A 183 13.44 -3.12 -25.11
N THR A 184 13.55 -2.02 -24.36
CA THR A 184 14.77 -1.69 -23.62
C THR A 184 14.90 -2.51 -22.34
N LEU A 185 16.12 -2.99 -22.06
CA LEU A 185 16.45 -3.66 -20.80
C LEU A 185 16.72 -2.63 -19.69
N SER A 186 16.68 -3.06 -18.42
CA SER A 186 16.91 -2.17 -17.26
C SER A 186 18.26 -1.43 -17.34
N LYS A 187 19.33 -2.12 -17.77
CA LYS A 187 20.66 -1.50 -17.96
C LYS A 187 20.63 -0.34 -18.96
N GLN A 188 19.91 -0.49 -20.06
CA GLN A 188 19.78 0.56 -21.08
C GLN A 188 18.98 1.75 -20.54
N LYS A 189 17.94 1.51 -19.74
CA LYS A 189 17.19 2.60 -19.08
C LYS A 189 18.07 3.40 -18.12
N HIS A 190 18.94 2.73 -17.35
CA HIS A 190 19.93 3.41 -16.51
C HIS A 190 20.92 4.24 -17.34
N GLU A 191 21.40 3.69 -18.45
CA GLU A 191 22.33 4.39 -19.33
C GLU A 191 21.67 5.62 -19.99
N ILE A 192 20.40 5.53 -20.40
CA ILE A 192 19.63 6.66 -20.93
C ILE A 192 19.51 7.76 -19.87
N LEU A 193 19.13 7.40 -18.65
CA LEU A 193 18.99 8.34 -17.54
C LEU A 193 20.31 9.04 -17.20
N PHE A 194 21.41 8.29 -17.16
CA PHE A 194 22.71 8.84 -16.80
C PHE A 194 23.34 9.65 -17.94
N SER A 195 23.41 9.09 -19.15
CA SER A 195 24.11 9.71 -20.27
C SER A 195 23.39 10.96 -20.81
N ARG A 196 22.06 10.93 -20.92
CA ARG A 196 21.29 12.05 -21.49
C ARG A 196 20.88 13.09 -20.46
N PHE A 197 20.54 12.66 -19.25
CA PHE A 197 19.93 13.52 -18.23
C PHE A 197 20.81 13.69 -16.98
N GLN A 198 21.94 12.98 -16.89
CA GLN A 198 22.82 12.97 -15.71
C GLN A 198 22.08 12.59 -14.42
N ILE A 199 20.99 11.80 -14.55
CA ILE A 199 20.19 11.33 -13.41
C ILE A 199 20.73 9.98 -12.97
N ASN A 200 21.29 9.93 -11.76
CA ASN A 200 21.65 8.67 -11.13
C ASN A 200 20.42 8.07 -10.43
N TYR A 201 19.82 7.04 -11.03
CA TYR A 201 18.67 6.33 -10.46
C TYR A 201 18.94 5.85 -9.03
N ASN A 202 20.13 5.35 -8.72
CA ASN A 202 20.45 4.84 -7.38
C ASN A 202 20.53 5.92 -6.31
N ALA A 203 20.68 7.18 -6.71
CA ALA A 203 20.66 8.34 -5.82
C ALA A 203 19.24 8.88 -5.58
N LEU A 204 18.23 8.38 -6.31
CA LEU A 204 16.84 8.74 -6.04
C LEU A 204 16.39 8.21 -4.68
N ASP A 205 15.41 8.89 -4.10
CA ASP A 205 14.81 8.53 -2.83
C ASP A 205 14.43 7.04 -2.81
N ALA A 206 14.77 6.38 -1.70
CA ALA A 206 14.43 4.98 -1.48
C ALA A 206 12.92 4.75 -1.55
N ARG A 207 12.10 5.74 -1.15
CA ARG A 207 10.64 5.69 -1.25
C ARG A 207 10.16 5.40 -2.66
N PHE A 208 10.73 6.06 -3.66
CA PHE A 208 10.33 5.87 -5.06
C PHE A 208 10.83 4.53 -5.61
N ARG A 209 11.99 4.06 -5.17
CA ARG A 209 12.61 2.84 -5.70
C ARG A 209 12.12 1.55 -5.04
N LYS A 210 11.72 1.63 -3.78
CA LYS A 210 11.42 0.48 -2.93
C LYS A 210 9.98 0.48 -2.42
N GLY A 211 9.23 1.57 -2.60
CA GLY A 211 7.90 1.74 -2.04
C GLY A 211 7.92 2.09 -0.55
N SER A 212 6.74 2.04 0.05
CA SER A 212 6.53 2.32 1.47
C SER A 212 6.11 1.05 2.20
N VAL A 213 6.93 0.59 3.14
CA VAL A 213 6.66 -0.57 3.98
C VAL A 213 6.20 -0.07 5.34
N LEU A 214 4.96 -0.32 5.73
CA LEU A 214 4.45 0.01 7.06
C LEU A 214 4.41 -1.26 7.90
N VAL A 215 5.15 -1.26 9.00
CA VAL A 215 5.27 -2.42 9.88
C VAL A 215 4.74 -2.08 11.26
N ARG A 216 3.97 -3.00 11.84
CA ARG A 216 3.62 -2.93 13.26
C ARG A 216 4.75 -3.52 14.09
N GLU A 217 5.44 -2.66 14.84
CA GLU A 217 6.52 -3.04 15.75
C GLU A 217 6.07 -2.90 17.22
N GLU A 218 6.51 -3.81 18.08
CA GLU A 218 6.29 -3.71 19.52
C GLU A 218 7.27 -2.70 20.12
N ILE A 219 6.77 -1.77 20.93
CA ILE A 219 7.60 -0.79 21.62
C ILE A 219 8.25 -1.51 22.82
N PRO A 220 9.59 -1.52 22.92
CA PRO A 220 10.28 -2.04 24.10
C PRO A 220 9.83 -1.27 25.35
N SER A 221 9.63 -1.99 26.45
CA SER A 221 9.09 -1.46 27.72
C SER A 221 9.85 -0.24 28.29
N ALA A 222 11.10 0.00 27.89
CA ALA A 222 11.90 1.16 28.29
C ALA A 222 11.41 2.51 27.72
N GLU A 223 10.74 2.54 26.57
CA GLU A 223 10.16 3.77 25.97
C GLU A 223 8.69 4.01 26.38
N ALA A 224 8.07 3.04 27.06
CA ALA A 224 6.67 3.14 27.48
C ALA A 224 6.47 4.16 28.62
N ASP A 225 7.52 4.46 29.39
CA ASP A 225 7.48 5.31 30.58
C ASP A 225 7.56 6.83 30.28
N THR A 226 8.06 7.23 29.10
CA THR A 226 8.22 8.66 28.74
C THR A 226 6.96 9.31 28.16
N LEU A 227 5.95 8.54 27.77
CA LEU A 227 4.71 9.01 27.12
C LEU A 227 3.49 9.11 28.07
N GLY A 228 3.75 9.24 29.38
CA GLY A 228 2.84 9.70 30.44
C GLY A 228 1.34 9.60 30.17
N ARG A 229 0.74 8.42 30.39
CA ARG A 229 -0.70 8.21 30.64
C ARG A 229 -0.95 6.76 31.09
N VAL A 230 -0.73 6.48 32.38
CA VAL A 230 -0.98 5.15 32.96
C VAL A 230 -2.39 5.11 33.56
N LYS A 231 -3.24 4.19 33.08
CA LYS A 231 -4.28 3.54 33.89
C LYS A 231 -3.85 2.08 34.10
N PRO A 232 -3.85 1.56 35.34
CA PRO A 232 -3.39 0.21 35.63
C PRO A 232 -4.48 -0.80 35.23
N GLY A 233 -4.08 -1.88 34.54
CA GLY A 233 -4.96 -3.02 34.28
C GLY A 233 -5.29 -3.28 32.81
N LYS A 234 -4.27 -3.63 32.02
CA LYS A 234 -4.26 -4.58 30.89
C LYS A 234 -2.91 -4.42 30.19
N SER A 235 -2.02 -5.39 30.35
CA SER A 235 -0.76 -5.49 29.60
C SER A 235 -1.07 -5.74 28.12
N LYS A 236 -1.50 -4.70 27.39
CA LYS A 236 -1.45 -4.70 25.93
C LYS A 236 -0.06 -4.20 25.55
N THR A 237 0.74 -5.06 24.94
CA THR A 237 2.02 -4.66 24.33
C THR A 237 1.75 -3.45 23.44
N ARG A 238 2.38 -2.32 23.77
CA ARG A 238 2.17 -1.08 23.03
C ARG A 238 2.87 -1.26 21.68
N THR A 239 2.11 -1.15 20.60
CA THR A 239 2.67 -1.27 19.24
C THR A 239 2.70 0.11 18.59
N ARG A 240 3.71 0.36 17.75
CA ARG A 240 3.77 1.52 16.86
C ARG A 240 3.83 1.06 15.42
N ILE A 241 3.32 1.89 14.52
CA ILE A 241 3.48 1.67 13.08
C ILE A 241 4.69 2.49 12.62
N VAL A 242 5.67 1.80 12.04
CA VAL A 242 6.86 2.42 11.47
C VAL A 242 6.77 2.33 9.96
N THR A 243 6.95 3.46 9.27
CA THR A 243 7.11 3.50 7.81
C THR A 243 8.60 3.36 7.48
N LEU A 244 8.94 2.37 6.68
CA LEU A 244 10.28 2.02 6.24
C LEU A 244 10.34 2.02 4.71
N HIS A 245 11.48 2.41 4.17
CA HIS A 245 11.75 2.36 2.72
C HIS A 245 12.95 1.42 2.47
N CYS A 246 12.77 0.14 2.84
CA CYS A 246 13.81 -0.88 2.81
C CYS A 246 13.51 -1.99 1.80
N ASP A 247 14.52 -2.80 1.52
CA ASP A 247 14.35 -4.00 0.69
C ASP A 247 13.69 -5.09 1.55
N ILE A 248 12.58 -5.64 1.06
CA ILE A 248 11.81 -6.72 1.71
C ILE A 248 11.94 -8.05 0.95
N ILE A 249 12.73 -8.08 -0.13
CA ILE A 249 13.03 -9.30 -0.89
C ILE A 249 14.00 -10.19 -0.12
N GLN A 250 14.99 -9.57 0.54
CA GLN A 250 16.01 -10.32 1.28
C GLN A 250 15.53 -10.85 2.63
N ASP A 251 16.13 -11.96 3.05
CA ASP A 251 15.84 -12.62 4.33
C ASP A 251 16.06 -11.74 5.55
N GLN A 252 16.98 -10.76 5.45
CA GLN A 252 17.33 -9.88 6.56
C GLN A 252 16.09 -9.19 7.16
N PHE A 253 15.23 -8.62 6.31
CA PHE A 253 14.04 -7.89 6.77
C PHE A 253 13.09 -8.77 7.59
N TRP A 254 12.87 -10.00 7.13
CA TRP A 254 11.97 -10.98 7.76
C TRP A 254 12.58 -11.61 9.01
N ASN A 255 13.90 -11.86 9.00
CA ASN A 255 14.62 -12.42 10.15
C ASN A 255 14.72 -11.42 11.30
N GLU A 256 14.82 -10.13 11.02
CA GLU A 256 14.74 -9.06 12.02
C GLU A 256 13.34 -8.95 12.64
N ARG A 257 12.30 -9.48 11.99
CA ARG A 257 10.89 -9.30 12.36
C ARG A 257 10.10 -10.61 12.33
N PRO A 258 10.50 -11.62 13.12
CA PRO A 258 9.83 -12.92 13.12
C PRO A 258 8.35 -12.82 13.52
N GLN A 259 7.96 -11.80 14.28
CA GLN A 259 6.58 -11.53 14.71
C GLN A 259 5.58 -11.28 13.56
N LEU A 260 6.05 -10.94 12.36
CA LEU A 260 5.17 -10.69 11.21
C LEU A 260 4.64 -11.98 10.60
N LEU A 261 5.42 -13.06 10.69
CA LEU A 261 5.11 -14.37 10.13
C LEU A 261 4.75 -15.38 11.23
N GLY A 262 5.33 -15.24 12.43
CA GLY A 262 5.08 -16.12 13.56
C GLY A 262 3.91 -15.68 14.44
N CYS A 263 2.66 -15.81 13.98
CA CYS A 263 1.46 -15.69 14.82
C CYS A 263 0.28 -16.51 14.31
#